data_AF-A0A839LRY4-F1
#
_entry.id   AF-A0A839LRY4-F1
#
_cell.length_a   1.000
_cell.length_b   1.000
_cell.length_c   1.000
_cell.angle_alpha   90.00
_cell.angle_beta   90.00
_cell.angle_gamma   90.00
#
_symmetry.space_group_name_H-M   'P 1'
#
loop_
_entity.id
_entity.type
_entity.pdbx_description
1 polymer ?
#
loop_
_entity_poly.entity_id
_entity_poly.type
_entity_poly.pdbx_seq_one_letter_code
_entity_poly.pdbx_strand_id
1 'polypeptide(L)'
;LREGGIKTIHFVCPSIWAWRGERVHKIARSADHVLCLFPFEPEILHQAGVAATYVGHPLADAIPLQPPRAESRAALGLAEGDTVVALLPGSRRSEIDYIAPPMLHAAQLMRQARPELKFILPVAPGLRELLQR
;
A
#
# COMPACT_ATOMS: atom_id res chain seq x y z
N LEU A 1 27.89 -8.59 6.35
CA LEU A 1 27.44 -9.93 5.94
C LEU A 1 28.12 -10.35 4.66
N ARG A 2 27.74 -9.78 3.52
CA ARG A 2 28.31 -10.13 2.21
C ARG A 2 29.81 -9.84 2.07
N GLU A 3 30.27 -8.69 2.57
CA GLU A 3 31.72 -8.37 2.68
C GLU A 3 32.48 -9.39 3.56
N GLY A 4 31.79 -10.05 4.49
CA GLY A 4 32.34 -11.13 5.31
C GLY A 4 32.22 -12.51 4.69
N GLY A 5 31.90 -12.61 3.38
CA GLY A 5 31.78 -13.88 2.66
C GLY A 5 30.49 -14.67 2.91
N ILE A 6 29.51 -14.10 3.61
CA ILE A 6 28.22 -14.77 3.90
C ILE A 6 27.25 -14.49 2.76
N LYS A 7 26.64 -15.55 2.21
CA LYS A 7 25.57 -15.43 1.20
C LYS A 7 24.36 -14.70 1.76
N THR A 8 23.84 -13.71 1.04
CA THR A 8 22.70 -12.89 1.48
C THR A 8 21.54 -12.90 0.47
N ILE A 9 20.32 -13.05 1.00
CA ILE A 9 19.08 -12.87 0.23
C ILE A 9 18.34 -11.67 0.81
N HIS A 10 17.87 -10.77 -0.05
CA HIS A 10 16.98 -9.68 0.32
C HIS A 10 15.55 -10.04 -0.07
N PHE A 11 14.66 -10.18 0.91
CA PHE A 11 13.26 -10.44 0.65
C PHE A 11 12.49 -9.12 0.60
N VAL A 12 11.69 -8.96 -0.46
CA VAL A 12 10.99 -7.74 -0.88
C VAL A 12 11.95 -6.77 -1.55
N CYS A 13 11.80 -6.63 -2.87
CA CYS A 13 12.55 -5.63 -3.62
C CYS A 13 12.21 -4.24 -3.09
N PRO A 14 13.20 -3.42 -2.68
CA PRO A 14 12.94 -2.03 -2.39
C PRO A 14 12.39 -1.38 -3.65
N SER A 15 11.36 -0.53 -3.53
CA SER A 15 10.67 0.10 -4.66
C SER A 15 11.51 1.18 -5.36
N ILE A 16 12.76 0.86 -5.72
CA ILE A 16 13.73 1.71 -6.43
C ILE A 16 13.21 2.22 -7.77
N TRP A 17 12.27 1.47 -8.36
CA TRP A 17 11.56 1.81 -9.58
C TRP A 17 10.57 2.96 -9.39
N ALA A 18 10.03 3.12 -8.19
CA ALA A 18 9.09 4.19 -7.88
C ALA A 18 9.83 5.49 -7.52
N TRP A 19 11.03 5.38 -6.96
CA TRP A 19 11.88 6.51 -6.55
C TRP A 19 13.28 6.01 -6.19
N ARG A 20 14.31 6.81 -6.52
CA ARG A 20 15.73 6.57 -6.16
C ARG A 20 16.36 5.32 -6.81
N GLY A 21 16.33 5.26 -8.14
CA GLY A 21 16.93 4.17 -8.93
C GLY A 21 18.42 3.92 -8.64
N GLU A 22 19.17 4.95 -8.21
CA GLU A 22 20.58 4.84 -7.85
C GLU A 22 20.85 3.86 -6.68
N ARG A 23 19.82 3.56 -5.88
CA ARG A 23 19.90 2.59 -4.79
C ARG A 23 20.10 1.16 -5.26
N VAL A 24 19.89 0.88 -6.55
CA VAL A 24 20.19 -0.44 -7.12
C VAL A 24 21.63 -0.86 -6.86
N HIS A 25 22.59 0.08 -6.90
CA HIS A 25 24.00 -0.20 -6.58
C HIS A 25 24.22 -0.57 -5.12
N LYS A 26 23.39 -0.07 -4.19
CA LYS A 26 23.45 -0.47 -2.77
C LYS A 26 22.95 -1.89 -2.60
N ILE A 27 21.85 -2.25 -3.28
CA ILE A 27 21.32 -3.62 -3.31
C ILE A 27 22.37 -4.57 -3.88
N ALA A 28 22.97 -4.20 -5.02
CA ALA A 28 24.02 -4.98 -5.66
C ALA A 28 25.28 -5.18 -4.80
N ARG A 29 25.50 -4.36 -3.77
CA ARG A 29 26.58 -4.56 -2.79
C ARG A 29 26.16 -5.39 -1.58
N SER A 30 24.89 -5.36 -1.18
CA SER A 30 24.41 -5.98 0.06
C SER A 30 23.72 -7.34 -0.12
N ALA A 31 23.24 -7.68 -1.32
CA ALA A 31 22.47 -8.89 -1.61
C ALA A 31 23.12 -9.72 -2.73
N ASP A 32 23.15 -11.04 -2.57
CA ASP A 32 23.47 -11.98 -3.67
C ASP A 32 22.23 -12.29 -4.52
N HIS A 33 21.04 -12.28 -3.90
CA HIS A 33 19.77 -12.52 -4.57
C HIS A 33 18.64 -11.69 -3.97
N VAL A 34 17.67 -11.30 -4.78
CA VAL A 34 16.46 -10.59 -4.33
C VAL A 34 15.21 -11.40 -4.63
N LEU A 35 14.33 -11.56 -3.65
CA LEU A 35 13.00 -12.15 -3.83
C LEU A 35 11.99 -11.02 -4.01
N CYS A 36 11.46 -10.93 -5.23
CA CYS A 36 10.62 -9.84 -5.73
C CYS A 36 9.12 -10.15 -5.56
N LEU A 37 8.34 -9.12 -5.23
CA LEU A 37 6.90 -9.24 -5.03
C LEU A 37 6.10 -8.94 -6.29
N PHE A 38 6.68 -8.23 -7.25
CA PHE A 38 6.01 -7.90 -8.52
C PHE A 38 6.76 -8.49 -9.71
N PRO A 39 6.05 -8.93 -10.77
CA PRO A 39 6.65 -9.65 -11.88
C PRO A 39 7.61 -8.81 -12.74
N PHE A 40 7.54 -7.48 -12.65
CA PHE A 40 8.43 -6.57 -13.39
C PHE A 40 9.75 -6.25 -12.66
N GLU A 41 9.85 -6.54 -11.36
CA GLU A 41 11.01 -6.19 -10.54
C GLU A 41 12.30 -6.98 -10.90
N PRO A 42 12.26 -8.29 -11.24
CA PRO A 42 13.47 -9.03 -11.58
C PRO A 42 14.24 -8.41 -12.74
N GLU A 43 13.55 -7.98 -13.80
CA GLU A 43 14.17 -7.39 -14.98
C GLU A 43 14.98 -6.13 -14.63
N ILE A 44 14.44 -5.26 -13.77
CA ILE A 44 15.12 -4.04 -13.31
C ILE A 44 16.41 -4.39 -12.56
N LEU A 45 16.40 -5.46 -11.77
CA LEU A 45 17.56 -5.91 -11.01
C LEU A 45 18.58 -6.63 -11.88
N HIS A 46 18.14 -7.43 -12.86
CA HIS A 46 19.01 -8.10 -13.82
C HIS A 46 19.79 -7.08 -14.66
N GLN A 47 19.16 -5.98 -15.09
CA GLN A 47 19.83 -4.87 -15.78
C GLN A 47 20.95 -4.21 -14.96
N ALA A 48 20.87 -4.32 -13.64
CA ALA A 48 21.89 -3.85 -12.70
C ALA A 48 22.85 -4.95 -12.20
N GLY A 49 22.78 -6.15 -12.78
CA GLY A 49 23.64 -7.30 -12.44
C GLY A 49 23.30 -7.98 -11.12
N VAL A 50 22.07 -7.81 -10.62
CA VAL A 50 21.60 -8.42 -9.36
C VAL A 50 20.69 -9.60 -9.67
N ALA A 51 21.01 -10.79 -9.15
CA ALA A 51 20.14 -11.95 -9.31
C ALA A 51 18.80 -11.74 -8.58
N ALA A 52 17.70 -12.09 -9.23
CA ALA A 52 16.36 -11.82 -8.71
C ALA A 52 15.34 -12.85 -9.18
N THR A 53 14.35 -13.15 -8.33
CA THR A 53 13.25 -14.08 -8.63
C THR A 53 11.93 -13.48 -8.16
N TYR A 54 10.93 -13.48 -9.03
CA TYR A 54 9.55 -13.16 -8.66
C TYR A 54 8.94 -14.33 -7.86
N VAL A 55 8.49 -14.04 -6.64
CA VAL A 55 7.90 -15.05 -5.72
C VAL A 55 6.44 -14.80 -5.39
N GLY A 56 5.81 -13.81 -6.04
CA GLY A 56 4.44 -13.41 -5.72
C GLY A 56 4.36 -12.44 -4.55
N HIS A 57 3.19 -11.85 -4.38
CA HIS A 57 2.90 -10.91 -3.30
C HIS A 57 2.08 -11.63 -2.23
N PRO A 58 2.52 -11.76 -0.96
CA PRO A 58 1.81 -12.50 0.08
C PRO A 58 0.34 -12.08 0.27
N LEU A 59 0.06 -10.79 0.06
CA LEU A 59 -1.30 -10.25 0.12
C LEU A 59 -2.24 -10.84 -0.95
N ALA A 60 -1.73 -11.29 -2.10
CA ALA A 60 -2.53 -11.91 -3.14
C ALA A 60 -3.12 -13.25 -2.68
N ASP A 61 -2.38 -14.00 -1.86
CA ASP A 61 -2.86 -15.26 -1.28
C ASP A 61 -3.84 -15.01 -0.11
N ALA A 62 -3.69 -13.89 0.59
CA ALA A 62 -4.54 -13.52 1.71
C ALA A 62 -5.91 -12.94 1.30
N ILE A 63 -6.03 -12.41 0.08
CA ILE A 63 -7.27 -11.83 -0.43
C ILE A 63 -7.93 -12.82 -1.40
N PRO A 64 -9.14 -13.32 -1.11
CA PRO A 64 -9.82 -14.23 -2.03
C PRO A 64 -10.15 -13.53 -3.35
N LEU A 65 -10.11 -14.29 -4.45
CA LEU A 65 -10.47 -13.79 -5.79
C LEU A 65 -11.88 -13.18 -5.85
N GLN A 66 -12.78 -13.67 -5.00
CA GLN A 66 -14.11 -13.10 -4.78
C GLN A 66 -14.20 -12.64 -3.32
N PRO A 67 -13.96 -11.34 -3.05
CA PRO A 67 -14.11 -10.79 -1.70
C PRO A 67 -15.55 -10.94 -1.19
N PRO A 68 -15.75 -11.27 0.11
CA PRO A 68 -17.08 -11.45 0.68
C PRO A 68 -17.77 -10.10 0.91
N ARG A 69 -18.21 -9.47 -0.18
CA ARG A 69 -18.74 -8.09 -0.17
C ARG A 69 -19.95 -7.93 0.76
N ALA A 70 -20.89 -8.88 0.73
CA ALA A 70 -22.10 -8.81 1.55
C ALA A 70 -21.76 -8.84 3.05
N GLU A 71 -20.91 -9.77 3.48
CA GLU A 71 -20.45 -9.88 4.87
C GLU A 71 -19.66 -8.65 5.31
N SER A 72 -18.76 -8.15 4.45
CA SER A 72 -17.97 -6.94 4.72
C SER A 72 -18.87 -5.72 4.94
N ARG A 73 -19.95 -5.60 4.14
CA ARG A 73 -20.92 -4.53 4.29
C ARG A 73 -21.74 -4.67 5.57
N ALA A 74 -22.21 -5.88 5.88
CA ALA A 74 -22.93 -6.15 7.11
C ALA A 74 -22.09 -5.81 8.35
N ALA A 75 -20.81 -6.20 8.36
CA ALA A 75 -19.87 -5.88 9.43
C ALA A 75 -19.62 -4.37 9.61
N LEU A 76 -19.78 -3.59 8.53
CA LEU A 76 -19.66 -2.13 8.54
C LEU A 76 -21.02 -1.40 8.72
N GLY A 77 -22.12 -2.13 8.91
CA GLY A 77 -23.46 -1.55 9.04
C GLY A 77 -24.00 -0.92 7.73
N LEU A 78 -23.56 -1.41 6.58
CA LEU A 78 -23.94 -0.92 5.26
C LEU A 78 -24.98 -1.85 4.61
N ALA A 79 -26.05 -1.29 4.07
CA ALA A 79 -27.05 -2.03 3.29
C ALA A 79 -26.49 -2.35 1.90
N GLU A 80 -27.00 -3.37 1.21
CA GLU A 80 -26.48 -3.77 -0.11
C GLU A 80 -26.58 -2.64 -1.15
N GLY A 81 -27.67 -1.87 -1.13
CA GLY A 81 -27.93 -0.76 -2.06
C GLY A 81 -27.18 0.54 -1.77
N ASP A 82 -26.47 0.68 -0.64
CA ASP A 82 -25.78 1.93 -0.35
C ASP A 82 -24.66 2.22 -1.36
N THR A 83 -24.58 3.47 -1.82
CA THR A 83 -23.39 3.93 -2.56
C THR A 83 -22.39 4.47 -1.55
N VAL A 84 -21.22 3.82 -1.46
CA VAL A 84 -20.25 4.04 -0.38
C VAL A 84 -18.92 4.50 -0.95
N VAL A 85 -18.36 5.55 -0.36
CA VAL A 85 -17.02 6.07 -0.66
C VAL A 85 -16.12 5.84 0.54
N ALA A 86 -15.00 5.13 0.33
CA ALA A 86 -13.97 4.97 1.34
C ALA A 86 -12.94 6.08 1.23
N LEU A 87 -12.69 6.78 2.33
CA LEU A 87 -11.68 7.82 2.45
C LEU A 87 -10.49 7.22 3.20
N LEU A 88 -9.31 7.17 2.57
CA LEU A 88 -8.10 6.60 3.16
C LEU A 88 -7.04 7.72 3.21
N PRO A 89 -7.08 8.61 4.20
CA PRO A 89 -6.22 9.81 4.23
C PRO A 89 -4.76 9.48 4.50
N GLY A 90 -4.44 8.27 4.95
CA GLY A 90 -3.09 7.79 5.20
C GLY A 90 -2.91 7.13 6.56
N SER A 91 -1.70 6.62 6.80
CA SER A 91 -1.28 5.96 8.04
C SER A 91 -0.22 6.74 8.80
N ARG A 92 0.19 7.91 8.29
CA ARG A 92 1.18 8.78 8.94
C ARG A 92 0.55 10.07 9.40
N ARG A 93 1.03 10.62 10.51
CA ARG A 93 0.59 11.93 11.03
C ARG A 93 0.62 13.03 9.95
N SER A 94 1.69 13.13 9.16
CA SER A 94 1.79 14.12 8.08
C SER A 94 0.73 13.91 6.99
N GLU A 95 0.39 12.67 6.66
CA GLU A 95 -0.67 12.38 5.70
C GLU A 95 -2.03 12.84 6.27
N ILE A 96 -2.29 12.59 7.54
CA ILE A 96 -3.49 13.12 8.20
C ILE A 96 -3.51 14.65 8.19
N ASP A 97 -2.41 15.31 8.56
CA ASP A 97 -2.32 16.77 8.63
C ASP A 97 -2.54 17.45 7.26
N TYR A 98 -2.03 16.86 6.16
CA TYR A 98 -2.06 17.51 4.83
C TYR A 98 -3.08 16.93 3.85
N ILE A 99 -3.43 15.65 3.93
CA ILE A 99 -4.31 14.95 2.97
C ILE A 99 -5.74 14.85 3.50
N ALA A 100 -5.95 14.64 4.81
CA ALA A 100 -7.29 14.49 5.35
C ALA A 100 -8.17 15.75 5.14
N PRO A 101 -7.70 16.99 5.37
CA PRO A 101 -8.54 18.18 5.18
C PRO A 101 -9.10 18.32 3.75
N PRO A 102 -8.29 18.30 2.67
CA PRO A 102 -8.84 18.39 1.31
C PRO A 102 -9.71 17.17 0.94
N MET A 103 -9.40 15.98 1.45
CA MET A 103 -10.20 14.78 1.21
C MET A 103 -11.60 14.87 1.86
N LEU A 104 -11.68 15.38 3.09
CA LEU A 104 -12.94 15.64 3.79
C LEU A 104 -13.74 16.76 3.13
N HIS A 105 -13.08 17.81 2.64
CA HIS A 105 -13.73 18.86 1.87
C HIS A 105 -14.35 18.31 0.58
N ALA A 106 -13.62 17.45 -0.15
CA ALA A 106 -14.17 16.77 -1.32
C ALA A 106 -15.38 15.90 -0.95
N ALA A 107 -15.35 15.18 0.17
CA ALA A 107 -16.48 14.40 0.65
C ALA A 107 -17.71 15.27 0.96
N GLN A 108 -17.52 16.46 1.52
CA GLN A 108 -18.59 17.43 1.75
C GLN A 108 -19.23 17.89 0.43
N LEU A 109 -18.42 18.28 -0.56
CA LEU A 109 -18.89 18.66 -1.89
C LEU A 109 -19.65 17.51 -2.59
N MET A 110 -19.12 16.29 -2.50
CA MET A 110 -19.78 15.10 -3.03
C MET A 110 -21.14 14.86 -2.37
N ARG A 111 -21.25 15.06 -1.05
CA ARG A 111 -22.52 14.89 -0.32
C ARG A 111 -23.53 15.99 -0.61
N GLN A 112 -23.07 17.22 -0.89
CA GLN A 112 -23.95 18.30 -1.35
C GLN A 112 -24.56 17.96 -2.72
N ALA A 113 -23.76 17.39 -3.63
CA ALA A 113 -24.23 16.98 -4.96
C ALA A 113 -25.06 15.69 -4.93
N ARG A 114 -24.74 14.77 -4.01
CA ARG A 114 -25.36 13.43 -3.88
C ARG A 114 -25.57 13.09 -2.39
N PRO A 115 -26.70 13.52 -1.80
CA PRO A 115 -26.99 13.33 -0.39
C PRO A 115 -27.06 11.86 0.07
N GLU A 116 -27.29 10.93 -0.85
CA GLU A 116 -27.37 9.49 -0.60
C GLU A 116 -26.02 8.81 -0.35
N LEU A 117 -24.90 9.48 -0.68
CA LEU A 117 -23.57 8.90 -0.49
C LEU A 117 -23.26 8.68 0.99
N LYS A 118 -22.83 7.45 1.30
CA LYS A 118 -22.24 7.10 2.60
C LYS A 118 -20.72 7.15 2.50
N PHE A 119 -20.08 7.60 3.58
CA PHE A 119 -18.64 7.69 3.67
C PHE A 119 -18.13 6.84 4.81
N ILE A 120 -17.08 6.06 4.56
CA ILE A 120 -16.33 5.35 5.59
C ILE A 120 -14.90 5.89 5.62
N LEU A 121 -14.36 6.08 6.81
CA LEU A 121 -13.02 6.62 7.04
C LEU A 121 -12.25 5.66 7.96
N PRO A 122 -11.60 4.62 7.43
CA PRO A 122 -10.69 3.81 8.21
C PRO A 122 -9.53 4.67 8.72
N VAL A 123 -9.25 4.61 10.01
CA VAL A 123 -8.17 5.39 10.64
C VAL A 123 -7.15 4.42 11.22
N ALA A 124 -5.87 4.61 10.87
CA ALA A 124 -4.81 3.81 11.45
C ALA A 124 -4.73 4.01 12.98
N PRO A 125 -4.33 2.97 13.75
CA PRO A 125 -4.22 3.08 15.20
C PRO A 125 -3.41 4.30 15.66
N GLY A 126 -3.92 5.01 16.67
CA GLY A 126 -3.26 6.20 17.24
C GLY A 126 -3.45 7.51 16.49
N LEU A 127 -4.13 7.54 15.34
CA LEU A 127 -4.33 8.78 14.55
C LEU A 127 -5.72 9.40 14.70
N ARG A 128 -6.64 8.75 15.42
CA ARG A 128 -8.04 9.19 15.52
C ARG A 128 -8.19 10.60 16.09
N GLU A 129 -7.40 10.94 17.11
CA GLU A 129 -7.45 12.26 17.74
C GLU A 129 -7.04 13.40 16.80
N LEU A 130 -6.21 13.11 15.80
CA LEU A 130 -5.76 14.13 14.83
C LEU A 130 -6.88 14.53 13.86
N LEU A 131 -7.81 13.63 13.59
CA LEU A 131 -8.96 13.85 12.71
C LEU A 131 -10.14 14.56 13.41
N GLN A 132 -10.08 14.67 14.74
CA GLN A 132 -11.13 15.25 15.58
C GLN A 132 -10.81 16.67 16.05
N ARG A 133 -9.64 17.20 15.65
CA ARG A 133 -9.22 18.59 15.89
C ARG A 133 -9.79 19.50 14.83
#